data_AF-A0A7C1I1Z8-F1
#
_entry.id   AF-A0A7C1I1Z8-F1
#
_cell.length_a   1.000
_cell.length_b   1.000
_cell.length_c   1.000
_cell.angle_alpha   90.00
_cell.angle_beta   90.00
_cell.angle_gamma   90.00
#
_symmetry.space_group_name_H-M   'P 1'
#
loop_
_entity.id
_entity.type
_entity.pdbx_description
1 polymer ?
#
loop_
_entity_poly.entity_id
_entity_poly.type
_entity_poly.pdbx_seq_one_letter_code
_entity_poly.pdbx_strand_id
1 'polypeptide(L)'
;MILVEWHMNWPGASDPFYLYNPVDQNNRKTMYGVNFVPDTYVDGTQVAWSGAGGVVANRLNVPSPMDIVLDGNITGNDGFFSARFEWTDSVPDAFYRAYFIIVENDLSAGGRHYNYTMRITEPDFPGWLVPDDGGVHYWVQEFDVDPIWKLGDVIGYVIVQNFQTKEVIQSARVDLGEWQTRVEEMSWGQIKAMEH
;
A
#
# COMPACT_ATOMS: atom_id res chain seq x y z
N MET A 1 5.95 -8.32 -2.38
CA MET A 1 5.29 -8.75 -1.12
C MET A 1 5.12 -7.53 -0.23
N ILE A 2 3.92 -7.39 0.34
CA ILE A 2 3.56 -6.32 1.27
C ILE A 2 2.85 -6.94 2.48
N LEU A 3 2.73 -6.19 3.58
CA LEU A 3 1.94 -6.54 4.76
C LEU A 3 1.25 -5.27 5.26
N VAL A 4 0.02 -5.38 5.75
CA VAL A 4 -0.71 -4.25 6.33
C VAL A 4 -1.40 -4.70 7.60
N GLU A 5 -1.18 -3.99 8.70
CA GLU A 5 -1.89 -4.18 9.97
C GLU A 5 -3.05 -3.19 10.08
N TRP A 6 -4.26 -3.74 10.09
CA TRP A 6 -5.51 -3.01 10.31
C TRP A 6 -5.93 -3.18 11.76
N HIS A 7 -6.19 -2.07 12.44
CA HIS A 7 -6.59 -2.04 13.84
C HIS A 7 -8.10 -1.98 13.98
N MET A 8 -8.61 -2.59 15.05
CA MET A 8 -10.05 -2.69 15.32
C MET A 8 -10.40 -1.95 16.60
N ASN A 9 -11.66 -1.54 16.72
CA ASN A 9 -12.21 -0.92 17.93
C ASN A 9 -12.45 -1.90 19.08
N TRP A 10 -12.00 -3.14 18.96
CA TRP A 10 -12.13 -4.17 19.98
C TRP A 10 -10.89 -5.09 19.92
N PRO A 11 -10.46 -5.65 21.06
CA PRO A 11 -11.12 -5.60 22.37
C PRO A 11 -11.03 -4.25 23.12
N GLY A 12 -10.25 -3.29 22.63
CA GLY A 12 -10.16 -1.93 23.21
C GLY A 12 -10.60 -0.85 22.24
N ALA A 13 -11.69 -0.15 22.53
CA ALA A 13 -12.15 0.98 21.71
C ALA A 13 -11.22 2.20 21.74
N SER A 14 -10.23 2.19 22.64
CA SER A 14 -9.22 3.23 22.80
C SER A 14 -7.92 2.92 22.07
N ASP A 15 -7.89 1.95 21.14
CA ASP A 15 -6.71 1.70 20.32
C ASP A 15 -6.39 2.97 19.49
N PRO A 16 -5.22 3.61 19.69
CA PRO A 16 -4.91 4.87 19.05
C PRO A 16 -4.81 4.76 17.53
N PHE A 17 -4.42 3.60 16.99
CA PHE A 17 -4.28 3.39 15.56
C PHE A 17 -5.63 3.13 14.88
N TYR A 18 -6.60 2.55 15.61
CA TYR A 18 -7.99 2.55 15.14
C TYR A 18 -8.59 3.95 15.14
N LEU A 19 -8.43 4.69 16.24
CA LEU A 19 -9.00 6.04 16.40
C LEU A 19 -8.40 7.06 15.42
N TYR A 20 -7.19 6.80 14.93
CA TYR A 20 -6.52 7.65 13.96
C TYR A 20 -7.28 7.72 12.63
N ASN A 21 -7.75 6.58 12.13
CA ASN A 21 -8.49 6.51 10.87
C ASN A 21 -9.62 5.46 10.93
N PRO A 22 -10.69 5.73 11.70
CA PRO A 22 -11.73 4.73 11.93
C PRO A 22 -12.53 4.42 10.67
N VAL A 23 -12.62 5.34 9.71
CA VAL A 23 -13.39 5.15 8.47
C VAL A 23 -12.75 4.04 7.63
N ASP A 24 -11.46 4.16 7.30
CA ASP A 24 -10.78 3.15 6.50
C ASP A 24 -10.71 1.80 7.20
N GLN A 25 -10.43 1.82 8.51
CA GLN A 25 -10.42 0.60 9.32
C GLN A 25 -11.77 -0.13 9.25
N ASN A 26 -12.89 0.59 9.37
CA ASN A 26 -14.23 0.02 9.29
C ASN A 26 -14.59 -0.41 7.86
N ASN A 27 -14.14 0.31 6.83
CA ASN A 27 -14.35 -0.06 5.43
C ASN A 27 -13.70 -1.41 5.13
N ARG A 28 -12.43 -1.59 5.52
CA ARG A 28 -11.71 -2.85 5.31
C ARG A 28 -12.27 -3.99 6.15
N LYS A 29 -12.61 -3.72 7.42
CA LYS A 29 -13.33 -4.67 8.29
C LYS A 29 -14.63 -5.17 7.65
N THR A 30 -15.44 -4.25 7.13
CA THR A 30 -16.72 -4.57 6.49
C THR A 30 -16.52 -5.36 5.21
N MET A 31 -15.56 -4.95 4.36
CA MET A 31 -15.23 -5.64 3.13
C MET A 31 -14.86 -7.12 3.38
N TYR A 32 -14.05 -7.40 4.40
CA TYR A 32 -13.64 -8.77 4.72
C TYR A 32 -14.61 -9.52 5.63
N GLY A 33 -15.56 -8.83 6.27
CA GLY A 33 -16.50 -9.45 7.21
C GLY A 33 -15.83 -9.87 8.51
N VAL A 34 -14.84 -9.10 8.98
CA VAL A 34 -14.03 -9.44 10.17
C VAL A 34 -14.89 -9.36 11.43
N ASN A 35 -14.99 -10.49 12.13
CA ASN A 35 -15.81 -10.66 13.34
C ASN A 35 -15.00 -11.08 14.58
N PHE A 36 -13.71 -11.40 14.43
CA PHE A 36 -12.79 -11.67 15.53
C PHE A 36 -11.38 -11.13 15.19
N VAL A 37 -10.51 -11.00 16.19
CA VAL A 37 -9.11 -10.62 16.02
C VAL A 37 -8.24 -11.55 16.88
N PRO A 38 -7.04 -11.92 16.42
CA PRO A 38 -6.48 -11.61 15.10
C PRO A 38 -7.23 -12.38 13.99
N ASP A 39 -7.36 -11.75 12.83
CA ASP A 39 -7.89 -12.35 11.60
C ASP A 39 -6.92 -12.05 10.46
N THR A 40 -6.58 -13.06 9.64
CA THR A 40 -5.45 -12.99 8.72
C THR A 40 -5.89 -13.33 7.31
N TYR A 41 -5.43 -12.54 6.34
CA TYR A 41 -5.75 -12.73 4.93
C TYR A 41 -4.46 -12.74 4.11
N VAL A 42 -4.36 -13.67 3.17
CA VAL A 42 -3.29 -13.71 2.16
C VAL A 42 -3.94 -13.62 0.80
N ASP A 43 -3.57 -12.60 0.02
CA ASP A 43 -4.17 -12.24 -1.26
C ASP A 43 -5.71 -12.23 -1.24
N GLY A 44 -6.28 -11.80 -0.11
CA GLY A 44 -7.73 -11.73 0.10
C GLY A 44 -8.43 -13.00 0.57
N THR A 45 -7.70 -14.11 0.66
CA THR A 45 -8.22 -15.37 1.23
C THR A 45 -7.95 -15.42 2.73
N GLN A 46 -8.99 -15.68 3.53
CA GLN A 46 -8.85 -15.84 4.98
C GLN A 46 -8.02 -17.09 5.28
N VAL A 47 -7.04 -16.97 6.18
CA VAL A 47 -6.15 -18.05 6.58
C VAL A 47 -5.93 -18.03 8.09
N ALA A 48 -5.61 -19.18 8.68
CA ALA A 48 -5.09 -19.19 10.04
C ALA A 48 -3.68 -18.58 10.06
N TRP A 49 -3.39 -17.75 11.07
CA TRP A 49 -2.07 -17.13 11.24
C TRP A 49 -0.91 -18.14 11.16
N SER A 50 -1.06 -19.29 11.83
CA SER A 50 -0.06 -20.37 11.83
C SER A 50 0.20 -20.99 10.44
N GLY A 51 -0.75 -20.87 9.51
CA GLY A 51 -0.63 -21.37 8.14
C GLY A 51 -0.26 -20.31 7.10
N ALA A 52 -0.25 -19.03 7.48
CA ALA A 52 -0.10 -17.92 6.54
C ALA A 52 1.20 -18.00 5.73
N GLY A 53 2.32 -18.36 6.37
CA GLY A 53 3.62 -18.47 5.68
C GLY A 53 3.63 -19.50 4.55
N GLY A 54 2.94 -20.63 4.70
CA GLY A 54 2.82 -21.64 3.64
C GLY A 54 1.95 -21.15 2.48
N VAL A 55 0.87 -20.42 2.77
CA VAL A 55 0.00 -19.83 1.74
C VAL A 55 0.75 -18.75 0.96
N VAL A 56 1.51 -17.88 1.64
CA VAL A 56 2.38 -16.88 1.00
C VAL A 56 3.39 -17.57 0.07
N ALA A 57 4.08 -18.61 0.54
CA ALA A 57 5.05 -19.34 -0.27
C ALA A 57 4.42 -19.95 -1.54
N ASN A 58 3.18 -20.45 -1.45
CA ASN A 58 2.45 -20.94 -2.62
C ASN A 58 2.10 -19.81 -3.60
N ARG A 59 1.63 -18.66 -3.09
CA ARG A 59 1.24 -17.51 -3.91
C ARG A 59 2.41 -16.84 -4.61
N LEU A 60 3.62 -16.88 -4.06
CA LEU A 60 4.83 -16.40 -4.75
C LEU A 60 5.13 -17.13 -6.07
N ASN A 61 4.55 -18.31 -6.29
CA ASN A 61 4.70 -19.07 -7.54
C ASN A 61 3.55 -18.84 -8.53
N VAL A 62 2.59 -17.98 -8.20
CA VAL A 62 1.47 -17.61 -9.08
C VAL A 62 1.82 -16.28 -9.76
N PRO A 63 2.01 -16.26 -11.10
CA PRO A 63 2.26 -15.03 -11.82
C PRO A 63 1.09 -14.04 -11.69
N SER A 64 1.41 -12.75 -11.67
CA SER A 64 0.41 -11.70 -11.73
C SER A 64 0.11 -11.34 -13.19
N PRO A 65 -1.16 -11.07 -13.56
CA PRO A 65 -1.54 -10.62 -14.90
C PRO A 65 -1.33 -9.10 -15.11
N MET A 66 -0.55 -8.45 -14.24
CA MET A 66 -0.39 -7.01 -14.23
C MET A 66 1.00 -6.60 -13.74
N ASP A 67 1.55 -5.57 -14.37
CA ASP A 67 2.71 -4.83 -13.88
C ASP A 67 2.27 -3.52 -13.20
N ILE A 68 2.88 -3.23 -12.06
CA ILE A 68 2.69 -1.97 -11.33
C ILE A 68 4.06 -1.33 -11.08
N VAL A 69 4.22 -0.09 -11.53
CA VAL A 69 5.37 0.74 -11.20
C VAL A 69 4.90 1.89 -10.32
N LEU A 70 5.59 2.08 -9.20
CA LEU A 70 5.26 3.10 -8.20
C LEU A 70 6.35 4.15 -8.12
N ASP A 71 5.93 5.38 -7.86
CA ASP A 71 6.80 6.50 -7.52
C ASP A 71 6.05 7.42 -6.54
N GLY A 72 6.76 8.10 -5.67
CA GLY A 72 6.12 8.94 -4.66
C GLY A 72 7.10 9.45 -3.62
N ASN A 73 6.69 10.51 -2.93
CA ASN A 73 7.43 11.04 -1.80
C ASN A 73 6.59 11.93 -0.91
N ILE A 74 7.14 12.21 0.27
CA ILE A 74 6.65 13.20 1.21
C ILE A 74 7.55 14.45 1.18
N THR A 75 6.95 15.63 1.25
CA THR A 75 7.62 16.92 1.36
C THR A 75 6.86 17.80 2.34
N GLY A 76 7.46 18.02 3.53
CA GLY A 76 6.77 18.73 4.61
C GLY A 76 5.52 17.97 5.05
N ASN A 77 4.36 18.63 4.92
CA ASN A 77 3.06 18.06 5.31
C ASN A 77 2.27 17.54 4.11
N ASP A 78 2.87 17.50 2.92
CA ASP A 78 2.21 17.05 1.70
C ASP A 78 2.93 15.79 1.18
N GLY A 79 2.17 14.80 0.74
CA GLY A 79 2.69 13.62 0.08
C GLY A 79 2.01 13.38 -1.26
N PHE A 80 2.75 12.77 -2.19
CA PHE A 80 2.15 12.20 -3.38
C PHE A 80 2.61 10.76 -3.59
N PHE A 81 1.74 10.00 -4.23
CA PHE A 81 1.94 8.61 -4.51
C PHE A 81 1.30 8.27 -5.86
N SER A 82 2.11 7.87 -6.82
CA SER A 82 1.70 7.58 -8.19
C SER A 82 1.90 6.12 -8.54
N ALA A 83 1.06 5.64 -9.45
CA ALA A 83 1.12 4.28 -9.96
C ALA A 83 0.83 4.24 -11.46
N ARG A 84 1.68 3.50 -12.16
CA ARG A 84 1.45 3.06 -13.54
C ARG A 84 1.03 1.59 -13.52
N PHE A 85 -0.12 1.29 -14.10
CA PHE A 85 -0.66 -0.06 -14.23
C PHE A 85 -0.65 -0.47 -15.69
N GLU A 86 -0.31 -1.72 -15.95
CA GLU A 86 -0.34 -2.33 -17.27
C GLU A 86 -0.77 -3.79 -17.15
N TRP A 87 -1.82 -4.17 -17.87
CA TRP A 87 -2.23 -5.57 -17.98
C TRP A 87 -1.22 -6.32 -18.85
N THR A 88 -0.61 -7.37 -18.31
CA THR A 88 0.36 -8.21 -19.03
C THR A 88 -0.28 -9.47 -19.60
N ASP A 89 -1.44 -9.86 -19.05
CA ASP A 89 -2.23 -11.02 -19.46
C ASP A 89 -3.74 -10.70 -19.38
N SER A 90 -4.56 -11.52 -20.05
CA SER A 90 -6.01 -11.41 -19.95
C SER A 90 -6.51 -11.83 -18.56
N VAL A 91 -7.45 -11.07 -18.00
CA VAL A 91 -8.14 -11.41 -16.76
C VAL A 91 -9.63 -11.67 -17.01
N PRO A 92 -10.34 -12.38 -16.10
CA PRO A 92 -11.79 -12.45 -16.16
C PRO A 92 -12.41 -11.06 -15.99
N ASP A 93 -13.45 -10.75 -16.78
CA ASP A 93 -14.22 -9.51 -16.63
C ASP A 93 -14.76 -9.39 -15.20
N ALA A 94 -14.27 -8.39 -14.48
CA ALA A 94 -14.57 -8.17 -13.07
C ALA A 94 -14.31 -6.71 -12.66
N PHE A 95 -14.82 -6.32 -11.50
CA PHE A 95 -14.55 -5.01 -10.92
C PHE A 95 -13.22 -5.02 -10.16
N TYR A 96 -12.11 -4.84 -10.89
CA TYR A 96 -10.80 -4.64 -10.28
C TYR A 96 -10.69 -3.24 -9.68
N ARG A 97 -10.27 -3.18 -8.42
CA ARG A 97 -10.09 -1.94 -7.66
C ARG A 97 -8.64 -1.77 -7.24
N ALA A 98 -8.10 -0.59 -7.50
CA ALA A 98 -6.82 -0.16 -6.97
C ALA A 98 -7.02 0.55 -5.62
N TYR A 99 -6.20 0.18 -4.63
CA TYR A 99 -6.11 0.85 -3.34
C TYR A 99 -4.67 1.25 -3.07
N PHE A 100 -4.46 2.53 -2.81
CA PHE A 100 -3.22 3.14 -2.38
C PHE A 100 -3.24 3.16 -0.86
N ILE A 101 -2.36 2.41 -0.22
CA ILE A 101 -2.35 2.21 1.22
C ILE A 101 -1.03 2.76 1.76
N ILE A 102 -1.12 3.63 2.76
CA ILE A 102 0.05 4.15 3.46
C ILE A 102 0.15 3.45 4.80
N VAL A 103 1.33 2.90 5.08
CA VAL A 103 1.63 2.27 6.36
C VAL A 103 2.82 2.94 7.02
N GLU A 104 2.92 2.77 8.34
CA GLU A 104 4.06 3.24 9.12
C GLU A 104 4.64 2.11 9.99
N ASN A 105 5.96 2.07 10.10
CA ASN A 105 6.71 1.11 10.91
C ASN A 105 7.18 1.69 12.25
N ASP A 106 7.70 0.79 13.10
CA ASP A 106 8.31 1.13 14.38
C ASP A 106 7.40 1.94 15.33
N LEU A 107 6.09 1.76 15.24
CA LEU A 107 5.16 2.46 16.12
C LEU A 107 5.15 1.84 17.52
N SER A 108 4.92 2.67 18.53
CA SER A 108 4.84 2.24 19.93
C SER A 108 3.59 2.79 20.61
N ALA A 109 2.77 1.89 21.17
CA ALA A 109 1.59 2.26 21.94
C ALA A 109 1.31 1.23 23.04
N GLY A 110 0.93 1.70 24.24
CA GLY A 110 0.57 0.81 25.35
C GLY A 110 1.67 -0.18 25.77
N GLY A 111 2.95 0.16 25.57
CA GLY A 111 4.08 -0.71 25.85
C GLY A 111 4.33 -1.84 24.83
N ARG A 112 3.74 -1.74 23.64
CA ARG A 112 3.91 -2.68 22.53
C ARG A 112 4.46 -1.97 21.29
N HIS A 113 5.13 -2.75 20.44
CA HIS A 113 5.64 -2.30 19.13
C HIS A 113 4.74 -2.81 18.01
N TYR A 114 4.58 -1.99 16.98
CA TYR A 114 3.72 -2.25 15.82
C TYR A 114 4.46 -1.89 14.54
N ASN A 115 4.23 -2.65 13.48
CA ASN A 115 4.81 -2.43 12.16
C ASN A 115 3.74 -2.55 11.09
N TYR A 116 3.97 -1.88 9.96
CA TYR A 116 3.06 -1.88 8.82
C TYR A 116 1.64 -1.43 9.21
N THR A 117 1.53 -0.57 10.22
CA THR A 117 0.26 -0.06 10.73
C THR A 117 -0.35 0.87 9.70
N MET A 118 -1.58 0.56 9.27
CA MET A 118 -2.29 1.36 8.29
C MET A 118 -2.56 2.78 8.83
N ARG A 119 -2.17 3.79 8.03
CA ARG A 119 -2.46 5.21 8.28
C ARG A 119 -3.60 5.71 7.41
N ILE A 120 -3.49 5.50 6.10
CA ILE A 120 -4.41 6.01 5.09
C ILE A 120 -4.68 4.91 4.06
N THR A 121 -5.91 4.85 3.53
CA THR A 121 -6.22 4.18 2.27
C THR A 121 -6.94 5.11 1.32
N GLU A 122 -6.35 5.32 0.15
CA GLU A 122 -6.86 6.17 -0.91
C GLU A 122 -7.09 5.40 -2.23
N PRO A 123 -7.98 5.90 -3.10
CA PRO A 123 -9.08 6.76 -2.68
C PRO A 123 -9.95 6.03 -1.65
N ASP A 124 -10.83 6.78 -0.97
CA ASP A 124 -11.87 6.22 -0.13
C ASP A 124 -12.54 4.98 -0.78
N PHE A 125 -13.05 4.08 0.06
CA PHE A 125 -13.79 2.90 -0.37
C PHE A 125 -14.89 3.28 -1.39
N PRO A 126 -14.98 2.63 -2.57
CA PRO A 126 -14.45 1.30 -2.88
C PRO A 126 -13.12 1.24 -3.63
N GLY A 127 -12.30 2.30 -3.65
CA GLY A 127 -11.08 2.32 -4.47
C GLY A 127 -11.35 2.73 -5.92
N TRP A 128 -10.29 2.99 -6.70
CA TRP A 128 -10.42 3.32 -8.12
C TRP A 128 -10.70 2.07 -8.95
N LEU A 129 -11.65 2.17 -9.89
CA LEU A 129 -11.85 1.13 -10.90
C LEU A 129 -10.64 1.11 -11.83
N VAL A 130 -10.00 -0.05 -11.95
CA VAL A 130 -8.98 -0.29 -12.96
C VAL A 130 -9.69 -0.76 -14.23
N PRO A 131 -9.66 0.00 -15.34
CA PRO A 131 -10.27 -0.43 -16.60
C PRO A 131 -9.59 -1.70 -17.12
N ASP A 132 -10.38 -2.66 -17.60
CA ASP A 132 -9.89 -3.85 -18.31
C ASP A 132 -9.98 -3.62 -19.82
N ASP A 133 -9.23 -2.62 -20.31
CA ASP A 133 -9.19 -2.25 -21.72
C ASP A 133 -7.83 -2.57 -22.38
N GLY A 134 -6.96 -3.29 -21.67
CA GLY A 134 -5.60 -3.62 -22.12
C GLY A 134 -4.67 -2.41 -22.24
N GLY A 135 -5.04 -1.26 -21.68
CA GLY A 135 -4.27 -0.03 -21.71
C GLY A 135 -3.24 0.09 -20.59
N VAL A 136 -2.40 1.13 -20.72
CA VAL A 136 -1.56 1.62 -19.63
C VAL A 136 -2.30 2.75 -18.92
N HIS A 137 -2.44 2.64 -17.62
CA HIS A 137 -3.16 3.62 -16.80
C HIS A 137 -2.23 4.26 -15.79
N TYR A 138 -2.39 5.58 -15.61
CA TYR A 138 -1.61 6.38 -14.68
C TYR A 138 -2.56 7.01 -13.68
N TRP A 139 -2.21 6.89 -12.41
CA TRP A 139 -2.89 7.58 -11.35
C TRP A 139 -1.90 8.23 -10.40
N VAL A 140 -2.31 9.37 -9.85
CA VAL A 140 -1.58 10.12 -8.83
C VAL A 140 -2.56 10.37 -7.70
N GLN A 141 -2.13 10.04 -6.49
CA GLN A 141 -2.83 10.34 -5.26
C GLN A 141 -2.00 11.33 -4.47
N GLU A 142 -2.62 12.43 -4.08
CA GLU A 142 -2.08 13.38 -3.10
C GLU A 142 -2.70 13.07 -1.73
N PHE A 143 -1.96 13.29 -0.66
CA PHE A 143 -2.43 13.05 0.70
C PHE A 143 -1.76 14.01 1.69
N ASP A 144 -2.50 14.32 2.75
CA ASP A 144 -1.97 15.09 3.87
C ASP A 144 -1.11 14.20 4.76
N VAL A 145 0.07 14.70 5.12
CA VAL A 145 1.01 14.05 6.03
C VAL A 145 0.87 14.69 7.39
N ASP A 146 0.47 13.88 8.36
CA ASP A 146 0.39 14.32 9.75
C ASP A 146 1.81 14.43 10.35
N PRO A 147 2.17 15.59 10.95
CA PRO A 147 3.46 15.78 11.60
C PRO A 147 3.81 14.77 12.69
N ILE A 148 2.85 13.96 13.21
CA ILE A 148 3.17 12.89 14.16
C ILE A 148 3.84 11.67 13.50
N TRP A 149 3.77 11.54 12.17
CA TRP A 149 4.31 10.38 11.47
C TRP A 149 5.84 10.38 11.51
N LYS A 150 6.42 9.20 11.72
CA LYS A 150 7.85 8.96 11.55
C LYS A 150 8.15 8.84 10.07
N LEU A 151 8.45 9.96 9.40
CA LEU A 151 8.60 9.99 7.93
C LEU A 151 9.61 8.96 7.40
N GLY A 152 10.70 8.68 8.13
CA GLY A 152 11.67 7.64 7.75
C GLY A 152 11.13 6.19 7.76
N ASP A 153 9.94 5.99 8.34
CA ASP A 153 9.29 4.70 8.52
C ASP A 153 7.95 4.60 7.75
N VAL A 154 7.67 5.54 6.84
CA VAL A 154 6.45 5.56 6.01
C VAL A 154 6.66 4.85 4.67
N ILE A 155 5.74 3.93 4.34
CA ILE A 155 5.77 3.13 3.13
C ILE A 155 4.42 3.22 2.40
N GLY A 156 4.48 3.39 1.08
CA GLY A 156 3.33 3.33 0.19
C GLY A 156 3.17 1.95 -0.44
N TYR A 157 1.96 1.42 -0.43
CA TYR A 157 1.57 0.21 -1.14
C TYR A 157 0.45 0.50 -2.14
N VAL A 158 0.50 -0.17 -3.28
CA VAL A 158 -0.68 -0.31 -4.12
C VAL A 158 -1.06 -1.77 -4.15
N ILE A 159 -2.35 -2.05 -4.03
CA ILE A 159 -2.94 -3.35 -4.35
C ILE A 159 -3.97 -3.20 -5.45
N VAL A 160 -4.03 -4.18 -6.35
CA VAL A 160 -5.14 -4.35 -7.28
C VAL A 160 -5.90 -5.61 -6.91
N GLN A 161 -7.19 -5.45 -6.69
CA GLN A 161 -8.04 -6.45 -6.07
C GLN A 161 -9.34 -6.62 -6.84
N ASN A 162 -9.75 -7.87 -7.07
CA ASN A 162 -11.11 -8.16 -7.51
C ASN A 162 -12.09 -7.83 -6.37
N PHE A 163 -12.97 -6.87 -6.58
CA PHE A 163 -13.85 -6.35 -5.53
C PHE A 163 -14.85 -7.39 -5.00
N GLN A 164 -15.27 -8.35 -5.84
CA GLN A 164 -16.27 -9.35 -5.47
C GLN A 164 -15.65 -10.54 -4.74
N THR A 165 -14.58 -11.11 -5.29
CA THR A 165 -13.90 -12.28 -4.70
C THR A 165 -12.93 -11.89 -3.60
N LYS A 166 -12.57 -10.61 -3.54
CA LYS A 166 -11.53 -10.03 -2.67
C LYS A 166 -10.13 -10.50 -3.04
N GLU A 167 -9.93 -11.27 -4.11
CA GLU A 167 -8.61 -11.72 -4.52
C GLU A 167 -7.72 -10.53 -4.89
N VAL A 168 -6.54 -10.45 -4.29
CA VAL A 168 -5.51 -9.50 -4.70
C VAL A 168 -4.68 -10.16 -5.81
N ILE A 169 -4.64 -9.50 -6.97
CA ILE A 169 -3.95 -10.02 -8.17
C ILE A 169 -2.57 -9.44 -8.37
N GLN A 170 -2.31 -8.26 -7.81
CA GLN A 170 -0.99 -7.62 -7.83
C GLN A 170 -0.83 -6.66 -6.65
N SER A 171 0.41 -6.50 -6.21
CA SER A 171 0.80 -5.47 -5.25
C SER A 171 2.17 -4.89 -5.59
N ALA A 172 2.37 -3.63 -5.30
CA ALA A 172 3.67 -2.98 -5.37
C ALA A 172 3.93 -2.14 -4.13
N ARG A 173 5.20 -1.82 -3.88
CA ARG A 173 5.63 -0.97 -2.75
C ARG A 173 6.57 0.14 -3.20
N VAL A 174 6.55 1.25 -2.48
CA VAL A 174 7.51 2.35 -2.58
C VAL A 174 7.79 2.90 -1.19
N ASP A 175 9.05 3.23 -0.90
CA ASP A 175 9.40 3.92 0.34
C ASP A 175 9.09 5.41 0.14
N LEU A 176 8.15 5.96 0.91
CA LEU A 176 7.64 7.33 0.74
C LEU A 176 8.36 8.37 1.60
N GLY A 177 9.30 7.94 2.43
CA GLY A 177 9.97 8.80 3.41
C GLY A 177 10.59 10.04 2.80
N GLU A 178 10.99 11.00 3.65
CA GLU A 178 11.61 12.23 3.17
C GLU A 178 12.71 11.89 2.17
N TRP A 179 12.68 12.55 1.00
CA TRP A 179 13.81 12.55 0.08
C TRP A 179 15.05 13.00 0.87
N GLN A 180 15.81 12.05 1.40
CA GLN A 180 17.22 12.27 1.60
C GLN A 180 17.72 12.49 0.21
N THR A 181 18.21 13.70 -0.06
CA THR A 181 18.90 14.04 -1.28
C THR A 181 19.89 12.90 -1.56
N ARG A 182 19.52 11.98 -2.46
CA ARG A 182 20.52 11.23 -3.19
C ARG A 182 21.13 12.29 -4.08
N VAL A 183 22.12 12.99 -3.52
CA VAL A 183 23.20 13.54 -4.32
C VAL A 183 23.85 12.30 -4.90
N GLU A 184 23.28 11.78 -5.99
CA GLU A 184 24.10 11.09 -6.95
C GLU A 184 25.14 12.15 -7.32
N GLU A 185 26.36 11.99 -6.81
CA GLU A 185 27.51 12.66 -7.38
C GLU A 185 27.57 12.19 -8.84
N MET A 186 26.80 12.86 -9.71
CA MET A 186 27.14 12.95 -11.11
C MET A 186 28.49 13.64 -11.11
N SER A 187 29.56 12.85 -11.12
CA SER A 187 30.90 13.36 -11.36
C SER A 187 30.78 14.20 -12.61
N TRP A 188 30.95 15.52 -12.47
CA TRP A 188 30.88 16.44 -13.58
C TRP A 188 31.99 16.07 -14.56
N GLY A 189 31.64 15.23 -15.52
CA GLY A 189 32.46 14.89 -16.65
C GLY A 189 32.78 16.16 -17.39
N GLN A 190 34.03 16.59 -17.25
CA GLN A 190 34.83 17.23 -18.29
C GLN A 190 34.03 18.12 -19.25
N ILE A 191 33.75 19.35 -18.81
CA ILE A 191 33.53 20.46 -19.74
C ILE A 191 34.86 20.64 -20.49
N LYS A 192 34.98 20.07 -21.69
CA LYS A 192 35.98 20.49 -22.67
C LYS A 192 35.65 21.93 -23.04
N ALA A 193 36.46 22.86 -22.57
CA ALA A 193 36.54 24.19 -23.15
C ALA A 193 36.92 24.03 -24.63
N MET A 194 35.95 24.30 -25.52
CA MET A 194 36.25 24.75 -26.87
C MET A 194 36.11 26.27 -26.83
N GLU A 195 37.23 26.97 -26.78
CA GLU A 195 37.32 28.36 -27.22
C GLU A 195 38.19 28.41 -28.47
N HIS A 196 37.80 29.33 -29.35
CA HIS A 196 38.24 29.56 -30.73
C HIS A 196 39.74 29.81 -30.91
#